data_AF-A0A7V4WW52-F1
#
_entry.id   AF-A0A7V4WW52-F1
#
_cell.length_a   1.000
_cell.length_b   1.000
_cell.length_c   1.000
_cell.angle_alpha   90.00
_cell.angle_beta   90.00
_cell.angle_gamma   90.00
#
_symmetry.space_group_name_H-M   'P 1'
#
loop_
_entity.id
_entity.type
_entity.pdbx_description
1 polymer ?
#
loop_
_entity_poly.entity_id
_entity_poly.type
_entity_poly.pdbx_seq_one_letter_code
_entity_poly.pdbx_strand_id
1 'polypeptide(L)'
;MAEQFKKIYISPREFINSWEKEIYELNNLDYFVFLLINNLAEQIEKSYFNRTSADDLLYLHSEEIGTLSFNIGDGLQLFFEKNCFGACNLNCPIKLHDKLKENEHKERLHSLPEGLFISLDCLTKEQCLYADVLNYVVLDSILDFYNYEMGVILNESDERILSFADFCMKIILSVIKEKGQKLLNAPTENAGSLFEDLLQNDETTWEDFDVNEINDMEDEDDSEPWKNTSSAIEVTMQEFKSDYVQLSGDSHLLRYLDTFNQYLTNFLELTRFEDVNNEDLSEFFFIVLYGELVLDEHVELDDVFEVFGKLFKFLEFNHDIHLNIFFKNFTDKYACQIKRTMEISRSLLKNNSYIDALLSRAPKEETLFEGFFEITRHSKRGFKLEDIHLKAEYDPVKLQGGSTLENLETGDIIHAQIEHSKTGWRIRQFEMIYPHIARMYLY
;
A
#
# COMPACT_ATOMS: atom_id res chain seq x y z
N MET A 1 -30.09 -26.33 17.05
CA MET A 1 -28.82 -25.99 17.71
C MET A 1 -27.97 -25.37 16.62
N ALA A 2 -27.98 -24.05 16.53
CA ALA A 2 -27.18 -23.33 15.56
C ALA A 2 -25.75 -23.28 16.10
N GLU A 3 -24.80 -23.87 15.39
CA GLU A 3 -23.39 -23.57 15.60
C GLU A 3 -23.23 -22.08 15.28
N GLN A 4 -23.02 -21.27 16.32
CA GLN A 4 -22.67 -19.86 16.15
C GLN A 4 -21.40 -19.82 15.32
N PHE A 5 -21.49 -19.34 14.08
CA PHE A 5 -20.34 -19.07 13.24
C PHE A 5 -19.37 -18.19 14.04
N LYS A 6 -18.16 -18.70 14.23
CA LYS A 6 -17.11 -18.00 14.95
C LYS A 6 -16.61 -16.88 14.05
N LYS A 7 -16.86 -15.63 14.42
CA LYS A 7 -16.35 -14.46 13.70
C LYS A 7 -14.83 -14.56 13.60
N ILE A 8 -14.31 -14.49 12.37
CA ILE A 8 -12.88 -14.48 12.05
C ILE A 8 -12.51 -12.99 11.86
N TYR A 9 -11.53 -12.51 12.62
CA TYR A 9 -11.08 -11.11 12.59
C TYR A 9 -9.85 -10.91 11.72
N ILE A 10 -9.09 -11.98 11.47
CA ILE A 10 -8.06 -12.01 10.43
C ILE A 10 -8.17 -13.33 9.70
N SER A 11 -8.39 -13.26 8.38
CA SER A 11 -8.47 -14.47 7.54
C SER A 11 -7.10 -15.14 7.42
N PRO A 12 -7.04 -16.45 7.12
CA PRO A 12 -5.76 -17.11 6.85
C PRO A 12 -4.97 -16.42 5.73
N ARG A 13 -5.63 -15.95 4.66
CA ARG A 13 -4.99 -15.23 3.55
C ARG A 13 -4.41 -13.90 3.98
N GLU A 14 -5.18 -13.12 4.72
CA GLU A 14 -4.78 -11.83 5.26
C GLU A 14 -3.61 -11.97 6.25
N PHE A 15 -3.64 -12.99 7.11
CA PHE A 15 -2.53 -13.29 8.01
C PHE A 15 -1.24 -13.60 7.24
N ILE A 16 -1.30 -14.47 6.23
CA ILE A 16 -0.11 -14.85 5.43
C ILE A 16 0.49 -13.63 4.73
N ASN A 17 -0.37 -12.81 4.12
CA ASN A 17 0.06 -11.60 3.42
C ASN A 17 0.67 -10.58 4.40
N SER A 18 0.07 -10.40 5.58
CA SER A 18 0.56 -9.46 6.60
C SER A 18 1.88 -9.90 7.25
N TRP A 19 2.17 -11.21 7.19
CA TRP A 19 3.41 -11.78 7.72
C TRP A 19 4.56 -11.80 6.71
N GLU A 20 4.32 -11.37 5.46
CA GLU A 20 5.31 -11.34 4.36
C GLU A 20 6.06 -12.68 4.17
N LYS A 21 5.37 -13.80 4.41
CA LYS A 21 5.93 -15.16 4.32
C LYS A 21 5.17 -15.98 3.29
N GLU A 22 5.90 -16.78 2.53
CA GLU A 22 5.26 -17.82 1.70
C GLU A 22 4.76 -18.98 2.59
N ILE A 23 3.74 -19.72 2.16
CA ILE A 23 3.08 -20.77 2.98
C ILE A 23 4.08 -21.80 3.55
N TYR A 24 5.11 -22.15 2.79
CA TYR A 24 6.13 -23.12 3.24
C TYR A 24 7.15 -22.52 4.23
N GLU A 25 7.12 -21.21 4.45
CA GLU A 25 7.97 -20.52 5.42
C GLU A 25 7.27 -20.35 6.78
N LEU A 26 5.96 -20.59 6.83
CA LEU A 26 5.16 -20.49 8.05
C LEU A 26 5.48 -21.63 9.01
N ASN A 27 5.59 -21.29 10.29
CA ASN A 27 5.92 -22.22 11.36
C ASN A 27 4.81 -22.29 12.43
N ASN A 28 4.99 -23.19 13.40
CA ASN A 28 4.04 -23.40 14.49
C ASN A 28 3.82 -22.16 15.36
N LEU A 29 4.82 -21.28 15.48
CA LEU A 29 4.66 -19.99 16.17
C LEU A 29 3.75 -19.06 15.36
N ASP A 30 3.94 -18.96 14.04
CA ASP A 30 3.06 -18.17 13.16
C ASP A 30 1.60 -18.68 13.26
N TYR A 31 1.39 -20.01 13.20
CA TYR A 31 0.06 -20.60 13.35
C TYR A 31 -0.55 -20.35 14.73
N PHE A 32 0.27 -20.39 15.79
CA PHE A 32 -0.20 -20.04 17.13
C PHE A 32 -0.64 -18.57 17.22
N VAL A 33 0.10 -17.65 16.61
CA VAL A 33 -0.22 -16.21 16.61
C VAL A 33 -1.52 -15.96 15.84
N PHE A 34 -1.71 -16.61 14.68
CA PHE A 34 -2.98 -16.58 13.95
C PHE A 34 -4.18 -16.99 14.83
N LEU A 35 -4.04 -18.12 15.55
CA LEU A 35 -5.08 -18.56 16.49
C LEU A 35 -5.27 -17.55 17.60
N LEU A 36 -4.20 -16.96 18.13
CA LEU A 36 -4.28 -16.01 19.22
C LEU A 36 -5.05 -14.77 18.82
N ILE A 37 -4.71 -14.12 17.70
CA ILE A 37 -5.37 -12.89 17.23
C ILE A 37 -6.88 -13.09 17.15
N ASN A 38 -7.31 -14.15 16.47
CA ASN A 38 -8.72 -14.46 16.30
C ASN A 38 -9.45 -14.80 17.61
N ASN A 39 -8.81 -15.53 18.53
CA ASN A 39 -9.44 -15.81 19.84
C ASN A 39 -9.43 -14.58 20.76
N LEU A 40 -8.41 -13.73 20.70
CA LEU A 40 -8.31 -12.52 21.51
C LEU A 40 -9.37 -11.52 21.10
N ALA A 41 -9.47 -11.23 19.80
CA ALA A 41 -10.46 -10.33 19.24
C ALA A 41 -11.90 -10.75 19.59
N GLU A 42 -12.21 -12.04 19.43
CA GLU A 42 -13.52 -12.58 19.79
C GLU A 42 -13.86 -12.38 21.27
N GLN A 43 -12.89 -12.60 22.16
CA GLN A 43 -13.12 -12.45 23.60
C GLN A 43 -13.21 -10.99 24.02
N ILE A 44 -12.46 -10.10 23.40
CA ILE A 44 -12.58 -8.65 23.63
C ILE A 44 -14.00 -8.19 23.26
N GLU A 45 -14.51 -8.55 22.06
CA GLU A 45 -15.84 -8.16 21.62
C GLU A 45 -16.95 -8.79 22.49
N LYS A 46 -16.94 -10.11 22.65
CA LYS A 46 -18.04 -10.85 23.30
C LYS A 46 -18.04 -10.79 24.82
N SER A 47 -16.86 -10.70 25.44
CA SER A 47 -16.70 -10.87 26.89
C SER A 47 -16.31 -9.58 27.60
N TYR A 48 -15.50 -8.71 26.96
CA TYR A 48 -15.10 -7.43 27.55
C TYR A 48 -16.09 -6.30 27.23
N PHE A 49 -16.33 -6.02 25.95
CA PHE A 49 -17.15 -4.87 25.52
C PHE A 49 -18.65 -5.11 25.47
N ASN A 50 -19.12 -6.36 25.54
CA ASN A 50 -20.55 -6.72 25.57
C ASN A 50 -21.37 -6.04 26.69
N ARG A 51 -20.72 -5.45 27.70
CA ARG A 51 -21.39 -4.70 28.79
C ARG A 51 -20.97 -3.23 28.89
N THR A 52 -20.13 -2.78 27.98
CA THR A 52 -19.60 -1.42 27.95
C THR A 52 -20.48 -0.57 27.05
N SER A 53 -20.72 0.68 27.43
CA SER A 53 -21.48 1.60 26.57
C SER A 53 -20.67 1.90 25.31
N ALA A 54 -21.31 1.95 24.15
CA ALA A 54 -20.67 2.38 22.90
C ALA A 54 -20.17 3.84 22.97
N ASP A 55 -20.74 4.64 23.89
CA ASP A 55 -20.30 6.02 24.16
C ASP A 55 -19.06 6.09 25.08
N ASP A 56 -18.52 4.97 25.56
CA ASP A 56 -17.29 4.98 26.37
C ASP A 56 -16.09 5.28 25.45
N LEU A 57 -15.23 6.21 25.88
CA LEU A 57 -14.01 6.60 25.17
C LEU A 57 -13.03 5.43 24.96
N LEU A 58 -13.15 4.36 25.74
CA LEU A 58 -12.34 3.14 25.61
C LEU A 58 -13.10 1.99 24.93
N TYR A 59 -14.31 2.23 24.41
CA TYR A 59 -15.00 1.24 23.62
C TYR A 59 -14.31 1.07 22.28
N LEU A 60 -14.08 -0.17 21.86
CA LEU A 60 -13.50 -0.49 20.56
C LEU A 60 -14.53 -1.16 19.65
N HIS A 61 -14.62 -0.70 18.41
CA HIS A 61 -15.35 -1.33 17.33
C HIS A 61 -14.60 -2.56 16.78
N SER A 62 -15.26 -3.40 15.98
CA SER A 62 -14.70 -4.68 15.55
C SER A 62 -13.37 -4.55 14.80
N GLU A 63 -13.21 -3.50 13.98
CA GLU A 63 -11.97 -3.22 13.24
C GLU A 63 -10.84 -2.85 14.20
N GLU A 64 -11.09 -1.93 15.13
CA GLU A 64 -10.16 -1.52 16.18
C GLU A 64 -9.74 -2.68 17.08
N ILE A 65 -10.68 -3.59 17.41
CA ILE A 65 -10.40 -4.83 18.12
C ILE A 65 -9.49 -5.75 17.29
N GLY A 66 -9.72 -5.82 15.98
CA GLY A 66 -8.88 -6.57 15.03
C GLY A 66 -7.45 -6.04 15.02
N THR A 67 -7.27 -4.74 14.79
CA THR A 67 -5.98 -4.06 14.76
C THR A 67 -5.24 -4.18 16.09
N LEU A 68 -5.90 -3.93 17.22
CA LEU A 68 -5.28 -4.09 18.53
C LEU A 68 -4.85 -5.56 18.78
N SER A 69 -5.70 -6.51 18.40
CA SER A 69 -5.38 -7.94 18.56
C SER A 69 -4.22 -8.36 17.67
N PHE A 70 -4.12 -7.80 16.46
CA PHE A 70 -2.99 -7.96 15.55
C PHE A 70 -1.71 -7.40 16.15
N ASN A 71 -1.71 -6.15 16.61
CA ASN A 71 -0.56 -5.49 17.22
C ASN A 71 -0.04 -6.26 18.45
N ILE A 72 -0.95 -6.77 19.29
CA ILE A 72 -0.59 -7.65 20.41
C ILE A 72 -0.02 -8.99 19.91
N GLY A 73 -0.58 -9.56 18.85
CA GLY A 73 -0.11 -10.80 18.23
C GLY A 73 1.32 -10.70 17.68
N ASP A 74 1.61 -9.65 16.91
CA ASP A 74 2.93 -9.37 16.36
C ASP A 74 3.95 -9.08 17.46
N GLY A 75 3.61 -8.20 18.41
CA GLY A 75 4.44 -7.92 19.58
C GLY A 75 4.75 -9.18 20.39
N LEU A 76 3.77 -10.08 20.55
CA LEU A 76 3.97 -11.35 21.24
C LEU A 76 4.88 -12.30 20.47
N GLN A 77 4.74 -12.39 19.15
CA GLN A 77 5.62 -13.19 18.32
C GLN A 77 7.07 -12.74 18.46
N LEU A 78 7.31 -11.44 18.29
CA LEU A 78 8.64 -10.86 18.41
C LEU A 78 9.22 -11.11 19.80
N PHE A 79 8.39 -10.97 20.85
CA PHE A 79 8.77 -11.25 22.21
C PHE A 79 9.13 -12.73 22.40
N PHE A 80 8.38 -13.67 21.83
CA PHE A 80 8.67 -15.09 21.92
C PHE A 80 9.95 -15.47 21.16
N GLU A 81 10.15 -14.95 19.96
CA GLU A 81 11.36 -15.21 19.16
C GLU A 81 12.62 -14.70 19.88
N LYS A 82 12.60 -13.45 20.34
CA LYS A 82 13.79 -12.81 20.94
C LYS A 82 14.01 -13.22 22.40
N ASN A 83 12.94 -13.25 23.20
CA ASN A 83 13.03 -13.32 24.65
C ASN A 83 12.54 -14.64 25.25
N CYS A 84 11.95 -15.56 24.49
CA CYS A 84 11.59 -16.89 25.01
C CYS A 84 12.40 -18.01 24.34
N PHE A 85 12.38 -18.11 23.02
CA PHE A 85 13.01 -19.19 22.27
C PHE A 85 14.43 -18.88 21.80
N GLY A 86 14.78 -17.60 21.66
CA GLY A 86 16.11 -17.16 21.22
C GLY A 86 17.16 -17.14 22.33
N ALA A 87 16.87 -16.47 23.46
CA ALA A 87 17.89 -16.15 24.46
C ALA A 87 17.54 -16.50 25.93
N CYS A 88 16.34 -16.99 26.21
CA CYS A 88 15.88 -17.22 27.59
C CYS A 88 16.01 -18.67 28.02
N ASN A 89 16.78 -18.91 29.08
CA ASN A 89 16.98 -20.24 29.67
C ASN A 89 15.68 -20.87 30.21
N LEU A 90 14.68 -20.05 30.53
CA LEU A 90 13.44 -20.53 31.14
C LEU A 90 12.47 -21.14 30.11
N ASN A 91 12.53 -20.71 28.85
CA ASN A 91 11.56 -21.09 27.80
C ASN A 91 10.12 -21.07 28.35
N CYS A 92 9.73 -19.95 28.98
CA CYS A 92 8.51 -19.85 29.80
C CYS A 92 7.22 -20.36 29.13
N PRO A 93 7.00 -20.20 27.82
CA PRO A 93 5.80 -20.73 27.16
C PRO A 93 5.69 -22.27 27.18
N ILE A 94 6.82 -22.97 27.38
CA ILE A 94 6.91 -24.43 27.46
C ILE A 94 6.78 -24.89 28.92
N LYS A 95 5.78 -25.74 29.18
CA LYS A 95 5.48 -26.29 30.51
C LYS A 95 5.19 -25.19 31.55
N LEU A 96 4.19 -24.36 31.26
CA LEU A 96 3.77 -23.21 32.08
C LEU A 96 3.67 -23.48 33.60
N HIS A 97 3.24 -24.69 33.98
CA HIS A 97 3.02 -25.05 35.38
C HIS A 97 4.28 -25.47 36.15
N ASP A 98 5.43 -25.57 35.47
CA ASP A 98 6.70 -25.89 36.13
C ASP A 98 7.08 -24.77 37.12
N LYS A 99 7.51 -25.18 38.31
CA LYS A 99 8.10 -24.26 39.29
C LYS A 99 9.51 -23.89 38.85
N LEU A 100 9.88 -22.63 39.06
CA LEU A 100 11.24 -22.19 38.83
C LEU A 100 12.17 -22.83 39.86
N LYS A 101 13.36 -23.24 39.43
CA LYS A 101 14.42 -23.62 40.36
C LYS A 101 14.97 -22.38 41.06
N GLU A 102 15.56 -22.56 42.24
CA GLU A 102 16.05 -21.44 43.05
C GLU A 102 17.13 -20.60 42.34
N ASN A 103 17.94 -21.22 41.49
CA ASN A 103 18.94 -20.53 40.65
C ASN A 103 18.28 -19.72 39.51
N GLU A 104 17.29 -20.31 38.83
CA GLU A 104 16.50 -19.68 37.76
C GLU A 104 15.73 -18.45 38.31
N HIS A 105 15.17 -18.56 39.51
CA HIS A 105 14.50 -17.46 40.21
C HIS A 105 15.46 -16.31 40.56
N LYS A 106 16.66 -16.63 41.06
CA LYS A 106 17.70 -15.62 41.39
C LYS A 106 18.21 -14.89 40.15
N GLU A 107 18.47 -15.60 39.05
CA GLU A 107 18.87 -14.99 37.78
C GLU A 107 17.79 -14.05 37.24
N ARG A 108 16.51 -14.44 37.35
CA ARG A 108 15.39 -13.59 36.94
C ARG A 108 15.29 -12.30 37.76
N LEU A 109 15.41 -12.39 39.08
CA LEU A 109 15.35 -11.21 39.96
C LEU A 109 16.46 -10.19 39.63
N HIS A 110 17.62 -10.64 39.16
CA HIS A 110 18.72 -9.77 38.74
C HIS A 110 18.54 -9.15 37.35
N SER A 111 17.66 -9.70 36.50
CA SER A 111 17.41 -9.23 35.13
C SER A 111 16.15 -8.38 34.97
N LEU A 112 15.37 -8.18 36.04
CA LEU A 112 14.22 -7.27 36.06
C LEU A 112 14.71 -5.82 35.94
N PRO A 113 14.23 -5.04 34.95
CA PRO A 113 14.47 -3.61 34.91
C PRO A 113 13.88 -2.91 36.14
N GLU A 114 14.57 -1.88 36.63
CA GLU A 114 14.03 -0.97 37.65
C GLU A 114 12.84 -0.20 37.04
N GLY A 115 11.61 -0.53 37.44
CA GLY A 115 10.41 0.19 36.98
C GLY A 115 9.21 -0.66 36.57
N LEU A 116 9.28 -2.00 36.63
CA LEU A 116 8.12 -2.86 36.34
C LEU A 116 6.93 -2.56 37.28
N PHE A 117 5.77 -2.27 36.69
CA PHE A 117 4.53 -1.92 37.41
C PHE A 117 4.02 -3.04 38.31
N ILE A 118 4.26 -4.29 37.92
CA ILE A 118 3.87 -5.49 38.66
C ILE A 118 5.13 -6.32 38.94
N SER A 119 5.83 -5.97 40.02
CA SER A 119 6.87 -6.83 40.59
C SER A 119 6.20 -8.03 41.28
N LEU A 120 6.02 -9.11 40.54
CA LEU A 120 5.61 -10.40 41.10
C LEU A 120 6.87 -11.23 41.34
N ASP A 121 7.06 -11.61 42.61
CA ASP A 121 7.96 -12.71 43.01
C ASP A 121 7.41 -14.00 42.37
N CYS A 122 7.81 -14.27 41.12
CA CYS A 122 7.17 -15.28 40.29
C CYS A 122 7.70 -16.68 40.64
N LEU A 123 6.85 -17.55 41.19
CA LEU A 123 7.23 -18.89 41.64
C LEU A 123 7.08 -19.96 40.53
N THR A 124 6.32 -19.63 39.49
CA THR A 124 6.06 -20.51 38.34
C THR A 124 6.37 -19.80 37.02
N LYS A 125 6.66 -20.58 35.98
CA LYS A 125 6.88 -20.03 34.63
C LYS A 125 5.67 -19.25 34.12
N GLU A 126 4.46 -19.71 34.43
CA GLU A 126 3.21 -19.02 34.11
C GLU A 126 3.15 -17.61 34.70
N GLN A 127 3.55 -17.45 35.97
CA GLN A 127 3.54 -16.14 36.63
C GLN A 127 4.58 -15.19 36.02
N CYS A 128 5.76 -15.69 35.67
CA CYS A 128 6.76 -14.86 35.01
C CYS A 128 6.31 -14.48 33.59
N LEU A 129 5.76 -15.43 32.83
CA LEU A 129 5.23 -15.16 31.50
C LEU A 129 4.10 -14.13 31.53
N TYR A 130 3.19 -14.26 32.50
CA TYR A 130 2.11 -13.30 32.72
C TYR A 130 2.68 -11.90 32.93
N ALA A 131 3.62 -11.74 33.87
CA ALA A 131 4.20 -10.43 34.16
C ALA A 131 4.94 -9.86 32.95
N ASP A 132 5.74 -10.68 32.26
CA ASP A 132 6.56 -10.22 31.15
C ASP A 132 5.72 -9.81 29.94
N VAL A 133 4.78 -10.65 29.53
CA VAL A 133 3.91 -10.34 28.38
C VAL A 133 2.95 -9.19 28.70
N LEU A 134 2.44 -9.11 29.93
CA LEU A 134 1.58 -7.99 30.33
C LEU A 134 2.30 -6.65 30.21
N ASN A 135 3.55 -6.56 30.69
CA ASN A 135 4.29 -5.30 30.70
C ASN A 135 4.92 -4.96 29.34
N TYR A 136 5.58 -5.91 28.66
CA TYR A 136 6.38 -5.62 27.46
C TYR A 136 5.63 -5.82 26.13
N VAL A 137 4.40 -6.32 26.18
CA VAL A 137 3.61 -6.57 24.97
C VAL A 137 2.24 -5.94 25.14
N VAL A 138 1.44 -6.42 26.10
CA VAL A 138 0.02 -6.04 26.16
C VAL A 138 -0.18 -4.59 26.54
N LEU A 139 0.47 -4.10 27.60
CA LEU A 139 0.34 -2.70 28.03
C LEU A 139 0.91 -1.74 26.99
N ASP A 140 2.10 -2.00 26.48
CA ASP A 140 2.74 -1.19 25.44
C ASP A 140 1.86 -1.12 24.18
N SER A 141 1.38 -2.26 23.66
CA SER A 141 0.50 -2.29 22.48
C SER A 141 -0.83 -1.58 22.71
N ILE A 142 -1.45 -1.72 23.90
CA ILE A 142 -2.71 -1.02 24.20
C ILE A 142 -2.47 0.49 24.29
N LEU A 143 -1.43 0.94 24.99
CA LEU A 143 -1.14 2.36 25.15
C LEU A 143 -0.78 3.00 23.82
N ASP A 144 0.05 2.35 23.01
CA ASP A 144 0.43 2.85 21.69
C ASP A 144 -0.81 2.94 20.78
N PHE A 145 -1.65 1.90 20.75
CA PHE A 145 -2.89 1.89 19.99
C PHE A 145 -3.81 3.07 20.39
N TYR A 146 -4.09 3.25 21.67
CA TYR A 146 -4.96 4.35 22.10
C TYR A 146 -4.34 5.74 21.87
N ASN A 147 -3.04 5.90 22.13
CA ASN A 147 -2.40 7.20 22.02
C ASN A 147 -2.18 7.63 20.56
N TYR A 148 -1.80 6.70 19.69
CA TYR A 148 -1.40 7.02 18.31
C TYR A 148 -2.48 6.72 17.27
N GLU A 149 -3.24 5.63 17.42
CA GLU A 149 -4.30 5.28 16.47
C GLU A 149 -5.63 5.93 16.85
N MET A 150 -6.04 5.82 18.12
CA MET A 150 -7.32 6.41 18.58
C MET A 150 -7.22 7.90 18.96
N GLY A 151 -6.00 8.43 19.11
CA GLY A 151 -5.77 9.81 19.56
C GLY A 151 -6.25 10.10 20.99
N VAL A 152 -6.47 9.06 21.80
CA VAL A 152 -6.90 9.16 23.20
C VAL A 152 -5.66 9.15 24.09
N ILE A 153 -5.34 10.29 24.70
CA ILE A 153 -4.16 10.41 25.56
C ILE A 153 -4.41 9.69 26.89
N LEU A 154 -3.81 8.51 27.03
CA LEU A 154 -3.87 7.67 28.22
C LEU A 154 -2.48 7.54 28.85
N ASN A 155 -2.45 7.29 30.15
CA ASN A 155 -1.22 7.02 30.88
C ASN A 155 -1.24 5.59 31.43
N GLU A 156 -0.04 5.10 31.74
CA GLU A 156 0.21 3.76 32.31
C GLU A 156 -0.48 3.50 33.66
N SER A 157 -1.01 4.55 34.32
CA SER A 157 -1.72 4.46 35.60
C SER A 157 -3.25 4.46 35.48
N ASP A 158 -3.82 4.53 34.27
CA ASP A 158 -5.27 4.48 34.09
C ASP A 158 -5.80 3.08 34.46
N GLU A 159 -6.61 3.00 35.52
CA GLU A 159 -7.16 1.74 36.04
C GLU A 159 -7.95 0.95 34.98
N ARG A 160 -8.59 1.63 34.02
CA ARG A 160 -9.37 0.98 32.96
C ARG A 160 -8.47 0.29 31.96
N ILE A 161 -7.32 0.89 31.64
CA ILE A 161 -6.30 0.30 30.77
C ILE A 161 -5.62 -0.88 31.45
N LEU A 162 -5.30 -0.75 32.74
CA LEU A 162 -4.76 -1.86 33.52
C LEU A 162 -5.74 -3.04 33.59
N SER A 163 -7.03 -2.76 33.78
CA SER A 163 -8.10 -3.78 33.75
C SER A 163 -8.23 -4.44 32.38
N PHE A 164 -8.14 -3.66 31.30
CA PHE A 164 -8.21 -4.19 29.94
C PHE A 164 -6.98 -5.05 29.59
N ALA A 165 -5.79 -4.59 29.96
CA ALA A 165 -4.55 -5.32 29.75
C ALA A 165 -4.53 -6.65 30.53
N ASP A 166 -4.98 -6.65 31.79
CA ASP A 166 -5.16 -7.89 32.57
C ASP A 166 -6.14 -8.86 31.90
N PHE A 167 -7.25 -8.33 31.35
CA PHE A 167 -8.20 -9.14 30.59
C PHE A 167 -7.53 -9.79 29.37
N CYS A 168 -6.84 -9.01 28.52
CA CYS A 168 -6.13 -9.53 27.35
C CYS A 168 -5.09 -10.59 27.74
N MET A 169 -4.31 -10.35 28.80
CA MET A 169 -3.31 -11.30 29.27
C MET A 169 -3.92 -12.62 29.76
N LYS A 170 -5.07 -12.58 30.43
CA LYS A 170 -5.79 -13.80 30.84
C LYS A 170 -6.24 -14.62 29.64
N ILE A 171 -6.71 -13.97 28.57
CA ILE A 171 -7.08 -14.65 27.32
C ILE A 171 -5.83 -15.26 26.66
N ILE A 172 -4.73 -14.51 26.54
CA ILE A 172 -3.46 -15.01 25.99
C ILE A 172 -3.02 -16.28 26.73
N LEU A 173 -3.00 -16.26 28.07
CA LEU A 173 -2.66 -17.45 28.86
C LEU A 173 -3.61 -18.63 28.61
N SER A 174 -4.92 -18.37 28.48
CA SER A 174 -5.89 -19.41 28.20
C SER A 174 -5.61 -20.08 26.85
N VAL A 175 -5.35 -19.28 25.82
CA VAL A 175 -5.02 -19.79 24.47
C VAL A 175 -3.73 -20.60 24.50
N ILE A 176 -2.70 -20.14 25.21
CA ILE A 176 -1.45 -20.90 25.38
C ILE A 176 -1.72 -22.27 26.03
N LYS A 177 -2.55 -22.33 27.07
CA LYS A 177 -2.85 -23.57 27.80
C LYS A 177 -3.68 -24.54 26.97
N GLU A 178 -4.71 -24.05 26.31
CA GLU A 178 -5.71 -24.88 25.62
C GLU A 178 -5.28 -25.30 24.22
N LYS A 179 -4.63 -24.39 23.47
CA LYS A 179 -4.34 -24.56 22.03
C LYS A 179 -2.84 -24.46 21.73
N GLY A 180 -2.10 -23.64 22.49
CA GLY A 180 -0.71 -23.32 22.20
C GLY A 180 0.34 -24.34 22.65
N GLN A 181 0.10 -25.16 23.68
CA GLN A 181 1.14 -26.03 24.24
C GLN A 181 1.77 -26.99 23.22
N LYS A 182 1.00 -27.54 22.27
CA LYS A 182 1.56 -28.43 21.23
C LYS A 182 2.45 -27.65 20.26
N LEU A 183 2.00 -26.49 19.81
CA LEU A 183 2.68 -25.64 18.83
C LEU A 183 3.96 -25.03 19.41
N LEU A 184 3.88 -24.49 20.63
CA LEU A 184 4.99 -23.80 21.29
C LEU A 184 6.08 -24.73 21.82
N ASN A 185 5.86 -26.05 21.85
CA ASN A 185 6.91 -27.04 22.13
C ASN A 185 7.86 -27.24 20.93
N ALA A 186 7.42 -26.92 19.72
CA ALA A 186 8.20 -27.00 18.49
C ALA A 186 7.93 -25.76 17.61
N PRO A 187 8.28 -24.55 18.07
CA PRO A 187 7.80 -23.30 17.47
C PRO A 187 8.34 -23.06 16.05
N THR A 188 9.50 -23.60 15.70
CA THR A 188 10.13 -23.45 14.38
C THR A 188 9.79 -24.57 13.40
N GLU A 189 8.99 -25.55 13.80
CA GLU A 189 8.54 -26.61 12.89
C GLU A 189 7.54 -26.04 11.90
N ASN A 190 7.65 -26.48 10.65
CA ASN A 190 6.83 -26.00 9.54
C ASN A 190 5.34 -26.28 9.82
N ALA A 191 4.51 -25.25 9.62
CA ALA A 191 3.07 -25.29 9.78
C ALA A 191 2.32 -25.06 8.45
N GLY A 192 3.00 -25.16 7.31
CA GLY A 192 2.42 -24.92 5.98
C GLY A 192 1.18 -25.78 5.74
N SER A 193 1.21 -27.07 6.10
CA SER A 193 0.03 -27.93 5.96
C SER A 193 -1.15 -27.51 6.84
N LEU A 194 -0.90 -26.90 8.02
CA LEU A 194 -1.96 -26.38 8.87
C LEU A 194 -2.62 -25.13 8.27
N PHE A 195 -1.85 -24.29 7.58
CA PHE A 195 -2.37 -23.13 6.85
C PHE A 195 -3.05 -23.53 5.54
N GLU A 196 -2.54 -24.54 4.82
CA GLU A 196 -3.21 -25.12 3.65
C GLU A 196 -4.59 -25.70 4.03
N ASP A 197 -4.67 -26.44 5.15
CA ASP A 197 -5.94 -26.94 5.69
C ASP A 197 -6.90 -25.78 6.00
N LEU A 198 -6.42 -24.66 6.55
CA LEU A 198 -7.25 -23.48 6.80
C LEU A 198 -7.75 -22.84 5.50
N LEU A 199 -6.87 -22.67 4.51
CA LEU A 199 -7.21 -22.07 3.21
C LEU A 199 -8.23 -22.90 2.42
N GLN A 200 -8.14 -24.23 2.50
CA GLN A 200 -9.12 -25.13 1.87
C GLN A 200 -10.51 -25.05 2.55
N ASN A 201 -10.53 -24.80 3.86
CA ASN A 201 -11.77 -24.62 4.62
C ASN A 201 -12.36 -23.20 4.48
N ASP A 202 -11.53 -22.21 4.12
CA ASP A 202 -11.94 -20.83 3.80
C ASP A 202 -12.69 -20.77 2.46
N GLU A 203 -12.31 -21.60 1.46
CA GLU A 203 -13.00 -21.70 0.17
C GLU A 203 -14.35 -22.45 0.26
N THR A 204 -14.50 -23.37 1.21
CA THR A 204 -15.73 -24.18 1.37
C THR A 204 -16.85 -23.51 2.17
N THR A 205 -16.66 -22.28 2.65
CA THR A 205 -17.72 -21.52 3.33
C THR A 205 -18.47 -20.53 2.44
N TRP A 206 -18.07 -20.39 1.16
CA TRP A 206 -18.71 -19.49 0.20
C TRP A 206 -19.42 -20.18 -0.97
N GLU A 207 -19.22 -21.49 -1.16
CA GLU A 207 -19.84 -22.27 -2.24
C GLU A 207 -20.72 -23.40 -1.66
N ASP A 208 -21.95 -23.07 -1.22
CA ASP A 208 -23.13 -23.96 -1.16
C ASP A 208 -24.29 -23.38 -0.29
N PHE A 209 -24.52 -22.06 -0.31
CA PHE A 209 -25.86 -21.55 0.01
C PHE A 209 -26.67 -21.45 -1.27
N ASP A 210 -27.49 -22.48 -1.51
CA ASP A 210 -28.53 -22.49 -2.54
C ASP A 210 -29.48 -21.31 -2.29
N VAL A 211 -29.33 -20.26 -3.11
CA VAL A 211 -30.05 -18.97 -3.05
C VAL A 211 -31.57 -19.12 -3.29
N ASN A 212 -32.08 -20.34 -3.40
CA ASN A 212 -33.51 -20.59 -3.65
C ASN A 212 -34.36 -20.97 -2.42
N GLU A 213 -33.77 -21.16 -1.23
CA GLU A 213 -34.55 -21.59 -0.03
C GLU A 213 -34.60 -20.59 1.16
N ILE A 214 -34.09 -19.36 1.04
CA ILE A 214 -34.22 -18.34 2.09
C ILE A 214 -34.98 -17.14 1.54
N ASN A 215 -36.30 -17.31 1.41
CA ASN A 215 -37.22 -16.21 1.12
C ASN A 215 -37.99 -15.74 2.36
N ASP A 216 -37.53 -16.06 3.58
CA ASP A 216 -38.31 -15.84 4.81
C ASP A 216 -37.50 -15.49 6.08
N MET A 217 -36.30 -14.89 5.97
CA MET A 217 -35.73 -14.20 7.12
C MET A 217 -35.24 -12.80 6.77
N GLU A 218 -36.05 -11.87 7.24
CA GLU A 218 -35.90 -10.42 7.44
C GLU A 218 -34.51 -9.83 7.20
N ASP A 219 -34.50 -8.88 6.27
CA ASP A 219 -33.53 -7.83 6.00
C ASP A 219 -32.73 -7.37 7.24
N GLU A 220 -31.43 -7.64 7.26
CA GLU A 220 -30.43 -6.80 7.96
C GLU A 220 -29.33 -6.40 6.95
N ASP A 221 -29.72 -5.44 6.11
CA ASP A 221 -28.92 -4.29 5.65
C ASP A 221 -27.43 -4.53 5.29
N ASP A 222 -27.21 -5.21 4.17
CA ASP A 222 -25.96 -5.13 3.38
C ASP A 222 -25.99 -3.93 2.40
N SER A 223 -26.74 -2.85 2.73
CA SER A 223 -26.85 -1.66 1.87
C SER A 223 -25.96 -0.49 2.28
N GLU A 224 -25.11 -0.65 3.28
CA GLU A 224 -24.29 0.45 3.81
C GLU A 224 -22.96 0.61 3.04
N PRO A 225 -22.80 1.65 2.19
CA PRO A 225 -21.65 1.83 1.32
C PRO A 225 -20.32 2.10 2.05
N TRP A 226 -20.35 2.34 3.36
CA TRP A 226 -19.16 2.64 4.16
C TRP A 226 -18.45 1.40 4.74
N LYS A 227 -18.92 0.17 4.49
CA LYS A 227 -18.19 -1.06 4.84
C LYS A 227 -17.09 -1.43 3.82
N ASN A 228 -16.88 -0.64 2.76
CA ASN A 228 -15.96 -0.90 1.64
C ASN A 228 -14.72 0.03 1.63
N THR A 229 -14.14 0.34 2.79
CA THR A 229 -13.28 1.53 2.89
C THR A 229 -11.79 1.35 2.59
N SER A 230 -11.31 0.19 2.14
CA SER A 230 -9.95 0.09 1.55
C SER A 230 -9.83 -1.11 0.59
N SER A 231 -10.53 -1.02 -0.54
CA SER A 231 -10.39 -1.99 -1.63
C SER A 231 -9.02 -1.81 -2.32
N ALA A 232 -8.31 -2.91 -2.57
CA ALA A 232 -7.03 -2.90 -3.29
C ALA A 232 -7.18 -2.18 -4.65
N ILE A 233 -6.13 -1.48 -5.11
CA ILE A 233 -6.15 -0.68 -6.35
C ILE A 233 -6.77 -1.46 -7.52
N GLU A 234 -6.39 -2.73 -7.69
CA GLU A 234 -6.89 -3.57 -8.78
C GLU A 234 -8.40 -3.82 -8.71
N VAL A 235 -8.92 -4.09 -7.50
CA VAL A 235 -10.35 -4.36 -7.26
C VAL A 235 -11.16 -3.10 -7.51
N THR A 236 -10.74 -1.98 -6.91
CA THR A 236 -11.36 -0.67 -7.09
C THR A 236 -11.36 -0.22 -8.55
N MET A 237 -10.28 -0.49 -9.28
CA MET A 237 -10.19 -0.19 -10.72
C MET A 237 -11.09 -1.11 -11.56
N GLN A 238 -11.23 -2.39 -11.19
CA GLN A 238 -12.17 -3.32 -11.84
C GLN A 238 -13.62 -2.87 -11.62
N GLU A 239 -13.98 -2.52 -10.39
CA GLU A 239 -15.30 -1.99 -10.03
C GLU A 239 -15.64 -0.75 -10.85
N PHE A 240 -14.76 0.26 -10.83
CA PHE A 240 -14.95 1.48 -11.63
C PHE A 240 -15.10 1.18 -13.12
N LYS A 241 -14.27 0.30 -13.69
CA LYS A 241 -14.34 -0.06 -15.11
C LYS A 241 -15.65 -0.74 -15.45
N SER A 242 -16.12 -1.65 -14.61
CA SER A 242 -17.42 -2.32 -14.78
C SER A 242 -18.56 -1.30 -14.83
N ASP A 243 -18.62 -0.39 -13.86
CA ASP A 243 -19.63 0.67 -13.79
C ASP A 243 -19.55 1.61 -15.01
N TYR A 244 -18.33 1.99 -15.38
CA TYR A 244 -18.09 2.89 -16.50
C TYR A 244 -18.53 2.29 -17.84
N VAL A 245 -18.24 1.00 -18.10
CA VAL A 245 -18.66 0.31 -19.33
C VAL A 245 -20.18 0.25 -19.42
N GLN A 246 -20.86 -0.06 -18.32
CA GLN A 246 -22.32 -0.14 -18.29
C GLN A 246 -22.99 1.20 -18.59
N LEU A 247 -22.40 2.31 -18.15
CA LEU A 247 -22.96 3.65 -18.31
C LEU A 247 -22.61 4.34 -19.63
N SER A 248 -21.37 4.19 -20.10
CA SER A 248 -20.86 4.97 -21.23
C SER A 248 -20.84 4.19 -22.56
N GLY A 249 -20.75 2.86 -22.50
CA GLY A 249 -20.58 2.01 -23.68
C GLY A 249 -19.25 2.20 -24.44
N ASP A 250 -18.34 3.03 -23.92
CA ASP A 250 -17.09 3.37 -24.61
C ASP A 250 -15.86 2.77 -23.91
N SER A 251 -15.33 1.69 -24.47
CA SER A 251 -14.24 0.93 -23.85
C SER A 251 -12.84 1.40 -24.25
N HIS A 252 -12.69 2.25 -25.27
CA HIS A 252 -11.35 2.56 -25.80
C HIS A 252 -10.51 3.44 -24.86
N LEU A 253 -11.15 4.27 -24.04
CA LEU A 253 -10.48 5.13 -23.07
C LEU A 253 -10.05 4.38 -21.80
N LEU A 254 -10.63 3.21 -21.53
CA LEU A 254 -10.33 2.42 -20.32
C LEU A 254 -8.89 1.92 -20.28
N ARG A 255 -8.25 1.77 -21.44
CA ARG A 255 -6.84 1.37 -21.50
C ARG A 255 -5.90 2.37 -20.82
N TYR A 256 -6.26 3.65 -20.76
CA TYR A 256 -5.46 4.64 -20.04
C TYR A 256 -5.60 4.48 -18.52
N LEU A 257 -6.72 3.94 -18.07
CA LEU A 257 -6.88 3.48 -16.68
C LEU A 257 -6.13 2.18 -16.44
N ASP A 258 -6.01 1.29 -17.43
CA ASP A 258 -5.12 0.14 -17.33
C ASP A 258 -3.66 0.59 -17.20
N THR A 259 -3.21 1.56 -18.01
CA THR A 259 -1.87 2.15 -17.88
C THR A 259 -1.68 2.77 -16.49
N PHE A 260 -2.67 3.50 -15.98
CA PHE A 260 -2.62 4.06 -14.63
C PHE A 260 -2.51 2.97 -13.56
N ASN A 261 -3.35 1.94 -13.65
CA ASN A 261 -3.29 0.79 -12.74
C ASN A 261 -1.90 0.15 -12.76
N GLN A 262 -1.35 -0.14 -13.94
CA GLN A 262 -0.03 -0.71 -14.09
C GLN A 262 1.08 0.20 -13.55
N TYR A 263 0.97 1.50 -13.73
CA TYR A 263 1.92 2.45 -13.16
C TYR A 263 1.88 2.40 -11.62
N LEU A 264 0.69 2.42 -11.01
CA LEU A 264 0.57 2.34 -9.56
C LEU A 264 1.05 0.99 -9.00
N THR A 265 0.61 -0.13 -9.59
CA THR A 265 0.86 -1.47 -9.03
C THR A 265 2.23 -2.04 -9.39
N ASN A 266 2.71 -1.78 -10.61
CA ASN A 266 3.93 -2.44 -11.11
C ASN A 266 5.15 -1.54 -11.07
N PHE A 267 4.98 -0.23 -11.21
CA PHE A 267 6.09 0.72 -11.19
C PHE A 267 6.30 1.33 -9.81
N LEU A 268 5.22 1.74 -9.13
CA LEU A 268 5.30 2.26 -7.77
C LEU A 268 5.10 1.20 -6.68
N GLU A 269 4.70 -0.03 -7.07
CA GLU A 269 4.45 -1.15 -6.15
C GLU A 269 3.40 -0.83 -5.05
N LEU A 270 2.45 0.06 -5.37
CA LEU A 270 1.37 0.44 -4.46
C LEU A 270 0.24 -0.60 -4.50
N THR A 271 -0.32 -0.87 -3.32
CA THR A 271 -1.47 -1.78 -3.17
C THR A 271 -2.78 -1.05 -2.91
N ARG A 272 -2.72 0.19 -2.40
CA ARG A 272 -3.84 1.00 -1.96
C ARG A 272 -3.81 2.41 -2.55
N PHE A 273 -4.97 2.99 -2.84
CA PHE A 273 -5.07 4.32 -3.46
C PHE A 273 -4.72 5.46 -2.49
N GLU A 274 -4.81 5.20 -1.20
CA GLU A 274 -4.47 6.10 -0.09
C GLU A 274 -2.97 6.41 -0.03
N ASP A 275 -2.14 5.49 -0.51
CA ASP A 275 -0.68 5.65 -0.57
C ASP A 275 -0.23 6.54 -1.74
N VAL A 276 -1.14 6.82 -2.68
CA VAL A 276 -0.84 7.64 -3.87
C VAL A 276 -0.67 9.10 -3.47
N ASN A 277 0.51 9.64 -3.71
CA ASN A 277 0.81 11.04 -3.40
C ASN A 277 0.68 11.94 -4.66
N ASN A 278 0.76 13.25 -4.44
CA ASN A 278 0.61 14.25 -5.51
C ASN A 278 1.76 14.24 -6.53
N GLU A 279 2.96 13.82 -6.12
CA GLU A 279 4.13 13.72 -6.99
C GLU A 279 3.97 12.54 -7.96
N ASP A 280 3.49 11.39 -7.48
CA ASP A 280 3.17 10.20 -8.27
C ASP A 280 2.15 10.52 -9.37
N LEU A 281 1.06 11.20 -9.00
CA LEU A 281 0.05 11.62 -9.98
C LEU A 281 0.63 12.60 -11.00
N SER A 282 1.46 13.55 -10.55
CA SER A 282 2.08 14.52 -11.45
C SER A 282 3.01 13.84 -12.44
N GLU A 283 3.85 12.91 -11.99
CA GLU A 283 4.74 12.11 -12.85
C GLU A 283 3.93 11.32 -13.87
N PHE A 284 2.88 10.62 -13.42
CA PHE A 284 1.99 9.88 -14.31
C PHE A 284 1.43 10.77 -15.43
N PHE A 285 0.86 11.93 -15.09
CA PHE A 285 0.25 12.82 -16.09
C PHE A 285 1.27 13.49 -17.02
N PHE A 286 2.46 13.83 -16.54
CA PHE A 286 3.46 14.52 -17.35
C PHE A 286 4.34 13.60 -18.19
N ILE A 287 4.52 12.36 -17.77
CA ILE A 287 5.47 11.43 -18.40
C ILE A 287 4.73 10.22 -18.99
N VAL A 288 4.08 9.44 -18.15
CA VAL A 288 3.55 8.10 -18.52
C VAL A 288 2.34 8.24 -19.44
N LEU A 289 1.27 8.87 -18.96
CA LEU A 289 0.07 9.09 -19.74
C LEU A 289 0.35 9.97 -20.96
N TYR A 290 1.21 10.97 -20.80
CA TYR A 290 1.62 11.83 -21.89
C TYR A 290 2.24 11.05 -23.05
N GLY A 291 3.16 10.13 -22.76
CA GLY A 291 3.79 9.28 -23.76
C GLY A 291 2.78 8.42 -24.52
N GLU A 292 1.85 7.78 -23.81
CA GLU A 292 0.78 6.98 -24.41
C GLU A 292 -0.13 7.82 -25.32
N LEU A 293 -0.50 9.03 -24.88
CA LEU A 293 -1.39 9.91 -25.65
C LEU A 293 -0.71 10.47 -26.90
N VAL A 294 0.58 10.82 -26.85
CA VAL A 294 1.29 11.31 -28.04
C VAL A 294 1.29 10.25 -29.16
N LEU A 295 1.31 8.96 -28.81
CA LEU A 295 1.29 7.85 -29.78
C LEU A 295 -0.12 7.50 -30.27
N ASP A 296 -1.17 7.93 -29.57
CA ASP A 296 -2.54 7.73 -30.02
C ASP A 296 -3.09 8.89 -30.86
N GLU A 297 -3.19 8.63 -32.16
CA GLU A 297 -3.79 9.48 -33.21
C GLU A 297 -5.18 10.07 -32.91
N HIS A 298 -5.99 9.26 -32.25
CA HIS A 298 -7.45 9.32 -32.31
C HIS A 298 -8.09 9.77 -31.00
N VAL A 299 -7.28 9.99 -29.97
CA VAL A 299 -7.76 10.32 -28.62
C VAL A 299 -7.43 11.78 -28.30
N GLU A 300 -8.44 12.51 -27.82
CA GLU A 300 -8.29 13.85 -27.29
C GLU A 300 -7.95 13.81 -25.80
N LEU A 301 -7.08 14.72 -25.34
CA LEU A 301 -6.68 14.83 -23.93
C LEU A 301 -7.90 15.06 -23.01
N ASP A 302 -8.85 15.86 -23.50
CA ASP A 302 -10.02 16.27 -22.74
C ASP A 302 -10.92 15.06 -22.42
N ASP A 303 -11.06 14.11 -23.36
CA ASP A 303 -11.85 12.88 -23.16
C ASP A 303 -11.21 11.99 -22.09
N VAL A 304 -9.87 11.85 -22.12
CA VAL A 304 -9.12 11.06 -21.14
C VAL A 304 -9.22 11.69 -19.76
N PHE A 305 -9.04 13.01 -19.67
CA PHE A 305 -9.19 13.75 -18.42
C PHE A 305 -10.62 13.68 -17.86
N GLU A 306 -11.64 13.60 -18.72
CA GLU A 306 -13.01 13.35 -18.26
C GLU A 306 -13.12 11.99 -17.56
N VAL A 307 -12.51 10.93 -18.11
CA VAL A 307 -12.51 9.60 -17.50
C VAL A 307 -11.78 9.58 -16.17
N PHE A 308 -10.58 10.18 -16.09
CA PHE A 308 -9.86 10.31 -14.81
C PHE A 308 -10.63 11.15 -13.79
N GLY A 309 -11.32 12.21 -14.24
CA GLY A 309 -12.19 13.01 -13.38
C GLY A 309 -13.37 12.21 -12.83
N LYS A 310 -13.91 11.26 -13.60
CA LYS A 310 -14.94 10.32 -13.12
C LYS A 310 -14.36 9.31 -12.13
N LEU A 311 -13.17 8.76 -12.40
CA LEU A 311 -12.46 7.86 -11.48
C LEU A 311 -12.21 8.55 -10.13
N PHE A 312 -11.60 9.73 -10.11
CA PHE A 312 -11.27 10.38 -8.84
C PHE A 312 -12.50 10.82 -8.06
N LYS A 313 -13.61 11.16 -8.72
CA LYS A 313 -14.90 11.37 -8.04
C LYS A 313 -15.50 10.08 -7.49
N PHE A 314 -15.34 8.98 -8.21
CA PHE A 314 -15.75 7.65 -7.74
C PHE A 314 -14.94 7.26 -6.50
N LEU A 315 -13.62 7.47 -6.51
CA LEU A 315 -12.75 7.23 -5.35
C LEU A 315 -13.12 8.11 -4.15
N GLU A 316 -13.39 9.39 -4.39
CA GLU A 316 -13.83 10.32 -3.34
C GLU A 316 -15.19 9.92 -2.75
N PHE A 317 -16.14 9.48 -3.58
CA PHE A 317 -17.50 9.17 -3.14
C PHE A 317 -17.65 7.80 -2.48
N ASN A 318 -16.97 6.77 -3.01
CA ASN A 318 -17.14 5.38 -2.58
C ASN A 318 -16.07 4.91 -1.60
N HIS A 319 -14.90 5.56 -1.56
CA HIS A 319 -13.76 5.11 -0.75
C HIS A 319 -13.17 6.23 0.13
N ASP A 320 -13.76 7.44 0.15
CA ASP A 320 -13.26 8.61 0.88
C ASP A 320 -11.82 9.04 0.51
N ILE A 321 -11.42 8.77 -0.74
CA ILE A 321 -10.08 9.07 -1.25
C ILE A 321 -10.08 10.41 -2.02
N HIS A 322 -9.47 11.44 -1.43
CA HIS A 322 -9.58 12.83 -1.91
C HIS A 322 -8.59 13.26 -3.02
N LEU A 323 -8.38 12.44 -4.05
CA LEU A 323 -7.49 12.77 -5.18
C LEU A 323 -8.10 13.78 -6.17
N ASN A 324 -9.42 13.93 -6.17
CA ASN A 324 -10.15 14.81 -7.10
C ASN A 324 -9.77 16.30 -6.95
N ILE A 325 -9.50 16.76 -5.73
CA ILE A 325 -9.07 18.15 -5.48
C ILE A 325 -7.72 18.42 -6.18
N PHE A 326 -6.77 17.51 -6.02
CA PHE A 326 -5.48 17.58 -6.70
C PHE A 326 -5.68 17.57 -8.21
N PHE A 327 -6.44 16.60 -8.75
CA PHE A 327 -6.63 16.46 -10.19
C PHE A 327 -7.28 17.70 -10.83
N LYS A 328 -8.26 18.30 -10.16
CA LYS A 328 -8.86 19.55 -10.63
C LYS A 328 -7.84 20.70 -10.66
N ASN A 329 -7.07 20.88 -9.59
CA ASN A 329 -6.03 21.90 -9.55
C ASN A 329 -4.95 21.66 -10.62
N PHE A 330 -4.61 20.40 -10.86
CA PHE A 330 -3.67 20.00 -11.89
C PHE A 330 -4.17 20.36 -13.29
N THR A 331 -5.39 19.96 -13.62
CA THR A 331 -6.00 20.19 -14.94
C THR A 331 -6.19 21.69 -15.21
N ASP A 332 -6.72 22.44 -14.25
CA ASP A 332 -6.88 23.90 -14.34
C ASP A 332 -5.55 24.62 -14.62
N LYS A 333 -4.45 24.11 -14.05
CA LYS A 333 -3.13 24.75 -14.17
C LYS A 333 -2.34 24.31 -15.40
N TYR A 334 -2.43 23.04 -15.79
CA TYR A 334 -1.47 22.43 -16.73
C TYR A 334 -2.08 21.81 -17.99
N ALA A 335 -3.40 21.55 -18.06
CA ALA A 335 -4.01 20.85 -19.19
C ALA A 335 -3.71 21.52 -20.54
N CYS A 336 -3.78 22.86 -20.60
CA CYS A 336 -3.49 23.62 -21.81
C CYS A 336 -2.04 23.44 -22.30
N GLN A 337 -1.07 23.38 -21.37
CA GLN A 337 0.34 23.18 -21.71
C GLN A 337 0.58 21.75 -22.20
N ILE A 338 0.01 20.74 -21.52
CA ILE A 338 0.09 19.33 -21.90
C ILE A 338 -0.50 19.14 -23.31
N LYS A 339 -1.69 19.70 -23.56
CA LYS A 339 -2.35 19.64 -24.88
C LYS A 339 -1.48 20.26 -25.97
N ARG A 340 -0.92 21.45 -25.72
CA ARG A 340 -0.03 22.14 -26.67
C ARG A 340 1.18 21.27 -27.02
N THR A 341 1.91 20.77 -26.03
CA THR A 341 3.13 19.98 -26.29
C THR A 341 2.79 18.64 -26.95
N MET A 342 1.65 18.04 -26.62
CA MET A 342 1.16 16.81 -27.23
C MET A 342 0.88 17.00 -28.72
N GLU A 343 0.18 18.07 -29.09
CA GLU A 343 -0.11 18.41 -30.49
C GLU A 343 1.16 18.68 -31.30
N ILE A 344 2.14 19.39 -30.71
CA ILE A 344 3.44 19.63 -31.34
C ILE A 344 4.18 18.29 -31.54
N SER A 345 4.21 17.43 -30.52
CA SER A 345 4.87 16.11 -30.58
C SER A 345 4.24 15.23 -31.67
N ARG A 346 2.90 15.11 -31.68
CA ARG A 346 2.15 14.38 -32.73
C ARG A 346 2.46 14.92 -34.12
N SER A 347 2.47 16.25 -34.28
CA SER A 347 2.78 16.89 -35.57
C SER A 347 4.21 16.63 -36.02
N LEU A 348 5.19 16.63 -35.11
CA LEU A 348 6.58 16.35 -35.44
C LEU A 348 6.81 14.87 -35.77
N LEU A 349 6.18 13.95 -35.05
CA LEU A 349 6.25 12.51 -35.33
C LEU A 349 5.65 12.15 -36.70
N LYS A 350 4.52 12.78 -37.07
CA LYS A 350 3.91 12.64 -38.40
C LYS A 350 4.83 13.09 -39.54
N ASN A 351 5.59 14.16 -39.30
CA ASN A 351 6.43 14.80 -40.32
C ASN A 351 7.86 14.26 -40.36
N ASN A 352 8.29 13.51 -39.34
CA ASN A 352 9.65 12.97 -39.22
C ASN A 352 9.57 11.46 -38.99
N SER A 353 9.61 10.69 -40.08
CA SER A 353 9.60 9.23 -40.02
C SER A 353 10.87 8.69 -39.35
N TYR A 354 10.71 7.91 -38.29
CA TYR A 354 11.79 7.15 -37.65
C TYR A 354 12.55 6.26 -38.66
N ILE A 355 11.84 5.74 -39.65
CA ILE A 355 12.44 4.95 -40.74
C ILE A 355 13.39 5.81 -41.58
N ASP A 356 13.02 7.06 -41.89
CA ASP A 356 13.89 7.96 -42.65
C ASP A 356 15.15 8.33 -41.85
N ALA A 357 15.05 8.43 -40.53
CA ALA A 357 16.18 8.63 -39.63
C ALA A 357 17.13 7.41 -39.62
N LEU A 358 16.59 6.18 -39.55
CA LEU A 358 17.37 4.94 -39.60
C LEU A 358 18.04 4.70 -40.96
N LEU A 359 17.36 5.07 -42.05
CA LEU A 359 17.88 4.94 -43.42
C LEU A 359 18.87 6.07 -43.77
N SER A 360 18.97 7.11 -42.96
CA SER A 360 19.97 8.15 -43.12
C SER A 360 21.39 7.63 -42.85
N ARG A 361 22.37 8.16 -43.58
CA ARG A 361 23.77 7.73 -43.48
C ARG A 361 24.25 7.85 -42.04
N ALA A 362 24.66 6.74 -41.42
CA ALA A 362 25.12 6.71 -40.03
C ALA A 362 26.22 7.76 -39.80
N PRO A 363 25.98 8.77 -38.94
CA PRO A 363 27.00 9.72 -38.53
C PRO A 363 28.03 9.03 -37.64
N LYS A 364 29.16 9.69 -37.44
CA LYS A 364 30.17 9.19 -36.51
C LYS A 364 29.62 9.36 -35.09
N GLU A 365 29.74 8.32 -34.26
CA GLU A 365 29.28 8.32 -32.86
C GLU A 365 29.77 9.55 -32.08
N GLU A 366 31.01 10.00 -32.32
CA GLU A 366 31.61 11.19 -31.69
C GLU A 366 30.87 12.53 -31.94
N THR A 367 29.88 12.54 -32.83
CA THR A 367 29.10 13.75 -33.17
C THR A 367 27.64 13.67 -32.73
N LEU A 368 27.23 12.56 -32.12
CA LEU A 368 25.86 12.30 -31.69
C LEU A 368 25.72 12.52 -30.20
N PHE A 369 24.63 13.20 -29.82
CA PHE A 369 24.23 13.36 -28.43
C PHE A 369 22.74 13.06 -28.35
N GLU A 370 22.36 12.27 -27.38
CA GLU A 370 20.99 11.87 -27.11
C GLU A 370 20.66 12.27 -25.68
N GLY A 371 19.46 12.80 -25.48
CA GLY A 371 19.02 13.23 -24.17
C GLY A 371 17.85 14.20 -24.23
N PHE A 372 17.66 14.86 -23.10
CA PHE A 372 16.57 15.79 -22.87
C PHE A 372 17.11 17.22 -22.87
N PHE A 373 16.62 18.01 -23.82
CA PHE A 373 17.17 19.33 -24.13
C PHE A 373 16.14 20.43 -23.90
N GLU A 374 16.38 21.29 -22.91
CA GLU A 374 15.53 22.45 -22.64
C GLU A 374 15.81 23.60 -23.62
N ILE A 375 14.76 24.19 -24.20
CA ILE A 375 14.84 25.39 -25.01
C ILE A 375 15.10 26.59 -24.10
N THR A 376 16.34 27.06 -24.06
CA THR A 376 16.71 28.25 -23.28
C THR A 376 16.55 29.55 -24.06
N ARG A 377 16.52 29.47 -25.40
CA ARG A 377 16.29 30.64 -26.27
C ARG A 377 15.79 30.24 -27.65
N HIS A 378 14.83 31.01 -28.18
CA HIS A 378 14.34 30.89 -29.56
C HIS A 378 14.78 32.09 -30.42
N SER A 379 15.26 31.83 -31.65
CA SER A 379 15.64 32.87 -32.61
C SER A 379 15.37 32.45 -34.06
N LYS A 380 15.39 33.42 -35.00
CA LYS A 380 15.29 33.13 -36.45
C LYS A 380 16.41 32.23 -36.99
N ARG A 381 17.51 32.05 -36.25
CA ARG A 381 18.66 31.21 -36.66
C ARG A 381 18.55 29.77 -36.17
N GLY A 382 17.63 29.49 -35.24
CA GLY A 382 17.50 28.23 -34.54
C GLY A 382 17.30 28.42 -33.03
N PHE A 383 17.36 27.31 -32.31
CA PHE A 383 17.15 27.23 -30.87
C PHE A 383 18.47 27.11 -30.14
N LYS A 384 18.56 27.70 -28.95
CA LYS A 384 19.60 27.37 -27.98
C LYS A 384 19.03 26.28 -27.06
N LEU A 385 19.73 25.15 -27.01
CA LEU A 385 19.35 24.00 -26.21
C LEU A 385 20.34 23.82 -25.06
N GLU A 386 19.84 23.48 -23.87
CA GLU A 386 20.63 23.03 -22.72
C GLU A 386 20.23 21.60 -22.38
N ASP A 387 21.20 20.69 -22.30
CA ASP A 387 20.99 19.35 -21.76
C ASP A 387 20.62 19.44 -20.27
N ILE A 388 19.45 18.91 -19.88
CA ILE A 388 18.96 19.10 -18.52
C ILE A 388 19.81 18.38 -17.47
N HIS A 389 20.49 17.29 -17.84
CA HIS A 389 21.32 16.45 -16.97
C HIS A 389 22.77 16.94 -16.95
N LEU A 390 23.36 17.15 -18.13
CA LEU A 390 24.77 17.46 -18.30
C LEU A 390 25.08 18.96 -18.26
N LYS A 391 24.05 19.82 -18.37
CA LYS A 391 24.19 21.28 -18.47
C LYS A 391 25.05 21.74 -19.63
N ALA A 392 25.18 20.90 -20.65
CA ALA A 392 25.86 21.22 -21.89
C ALA A 392 24.95 22.10 -22.77
N GLU A 393 25.51 23.18 -23.32
CA GLU A 393 24.77 24.10 -24.19
C GLU A 393 25.09 23.87 -25.67
N TYR A 394 24.06 23.93 -26.51
CA TYR A 394 24.13 23.75 -27.94
C TYR A 394 23.47 24.94 -28.66
N ASP A 395 24.24 25.70 -29.44
CA ASP A 395 23.77 26.92 -30.13
C ASP A 395 24.47 27.12 -31.48
N PRO A 396 23.75 27.39 -32.60
CA PRO A 396 22.31 27.22 -32.79
C PRO A 396 21.96 25.80 -33.24
N VAL A 397 20.92 25.22 -32.66
CA VAL A 397 20.33 23.96 -33.12
C VAL A 397 19.23 24.25 -34.14
N LYS A 398 19.38 23.69 -35.35
CA LYS A 398 18.36 23.79 -36.39
C LYS A 398 17.38 22.64 -36.28
N LEU A 399 16.10 22.98 -36.15
CA LEU A 399 14.99 22.05 -36.17
C LEU A 399 14.43 21.94 -37.59
N GLN A 400 14.16 20.71 -38.04
CA GLN A 400 13.41 20.45 -39.27
C GLN A 400 11.96 20.18 -38.86
N GLY A 401 11.01 20.98 -39.35
CA GLY A 401 9.61 20.88 -38.89
C GLY A 401 8.66 21.99 -39.35
N GLY A 402 9.09 22.88 -40.26
CA GLY A 402 8.20 23.89 -40.85
C GLY A 402 7.53 24.80 -39.82
N SER A 403 6.21 25.04 -39.99
CA SER A 403 5.39 25.88 -39.11
C SER A 403 5.13 25.28 -37.73
N THR A 404 5.26 23.96 -37.56
CA THR A 404 5.04 23.28 -36.27
C THR A 404 6.02 23.76 -35.19
N LEU A 405 7.21 24.19 -35.60
CA LEU A 405 8.26 24.72 -34.72
C LEU A 405 7.98 26.14 -34.22
N GLU A 406 7.02 26.86 -34.81
CA GLU A 406 6.63 28.20 -34.37
C GLU A 406 5.91 28.19 -33.02
N ASN A 407 5.34 27.04 -32.65
CA ASN A 407 4.60 26.84 -31.41
C ASN A 407 5.49 26.37 -30.23
N LEU A 408 6.78 26.14 -30.47
CA LEU A 408 7.74 25.83 -29.42
C LEU A 408 8.04 27.06 -28.58
N GLU A 409 8.04 26.89 -27.26
CA GLU A 409 8.25 27.94 -26.29
C GLU A 409 9.57 27.76 -25.53
N THR A 410 10.06 28.85 -24.93
CA THR A 410 11.22 28.75 -24.02
C THR A 410 10.80 27.99 -22.77
N GLY A 411 11.60 27.01 -22.36
CA GLY A 411 11.31 26.08 -21.27
C GLY A 411 10.81 24.71 -21.74
N ASP A 412 10.33 24.57 -22.98
CA ASP A 412 9.97 23.25 -23.52
C ASP A 412 11.19 22.33 -23.55
N ILE A 413 10.98 21.05 -23.26
CA ILE A 413 12.03 20.04 -23.18
C ILE A 413 11.88 19.11 -24.38
N ILE A 414 12.93 19.02 -25.20
CA ILE A 414 12.95 18.18 -26.39
C ILE A 414 13.71 16.90 -26.07
N HIS A 415 13.03 15.75 -26.14
CA HIS A 415 13.68 14.44 -26.14
C HIS A 415 14.05 14.07 -27.59
N ALA A 416 15.35 14.05 -27.85
CA ALA A 416 15.86 13.92 -29.21
C ALA A 416 17.29 13.41 -29.26
N GLN A 417 17.70 13.00 -30.45
CA GLN A 417 19.10 12.86 -30.83
C GLN A 417 19.52 14.07 -31.66
N ILE A 418 20.54 14.80 -31.22
CA ILE A 418 21.18 15.88 -31.96
C ILE A 418 22.52 15.44 -32.55
N GLU A 419 22.88 16.03 -33.69
CA GLU A 419 24.18 15.79 -34.30
C GLU A 419 24.89 17.10 -34.69
N HIS A 420 26.21 17.11 -34.53
CA HIS A 420 27.04 18.20 -35.01
C HIS A 420 27.51 17.94 -36.44
N SER A 421 27.00 18.73 -37.39
CA SER A 421 27.34 18.64 -38.80
C SER A 421 28.21 19.83 -39.25
N LYS A 422 28.68 19.80 -40.51
CA LYS A 422 29.42 20.93 -41.11
C LYS A 422 28.65 22.26 -41.12
N THR A 423 27.32 22.22 -40.97
CA THR A 423 26.44 23.41 -41.01
C THR A 423 25.92 23.81 -39.63
N GLY A 424 26.43 23.18 -38.56
CA GLY A 424 26.05 23.38 -37.16
C GLY A 424 25.29 22.18 -36.57
N TRP A 425 24.76 22.40 -35.37
CA TRP A 425 23.90 21.44 -34.67
C TRP A 425 22.55 21.31 -35.35
N ARG A 426 22.04 20.09 -35.45
CA ARG A 426 20.69 19.79 -35.94
C ARG A 426 20.07 18.64 -35.15
N ILE A 427 18.75 18.65 -35.02
CA ILE A 427 18.04 17.44 -34.59
C ILE A 427 18.10 16.42 -35.72
N ARG A 428 18.51 15.21 -35.36
CA ARG A 428 18.53 14.05 -36.24
C ARG A 428 17.28 13.21 -36.07
N GLN A 429 16.94 12.92 -34.83
CA GLN A 429 15.76 12.14 -34.47
C GLN A 429 15.01 12.87 -33.37
N PHE A 430 13.71 12.96 -33.55
CA PHE A 430 12.79 13.48 -32.58
C PHE A 430 12.04 12.32 -31.93
N GLU A 431 11.91 12.34 -30.61
CA GLU A 431 11.06 11.39 -29.90
C GLU A 431 9.84 12.10 -29.35
N MET A 432 10.05 13.13 -28.53
CA MET A 432 8.95 13.79 -27.81
C MET A 432 9.30 15.21 -27.37
N ILE A 433 8.29 16.05 -27.14
CA ILE A 433 8.43 17.32 -26.42
C ILE A 433 7.66 17.23 -25.12
N TYR A 434 8.24 17.67 -24.02
CA TYR A 434 7.58 17.78 -22.74
C TYR A 434 7.44 19.25 -22.34
N PRO A 435 6.41 19.61 -21.55
CA PRO A 435 6.31 20.94 -20.97
C PRO A 435 7.43 21.17 -19.95
N HIS A 436 7.81 22.43 -19.72
CA HIS A 436 8.87 22.81 -18.77
C HIS A 436 8.74 22.15 -17.39
N ILE A 437 7.51 22.03 -16.89
CA ILE A 437 7.23 21.47 -15.57
C ILE A 437 7.62 19.98 -15.45
N ALA A 438 7.67 19.25 -16.57
CA ALA A 438 8.09 17.84 -16.60
C ALA A 438 9.57 17.66 -16.26
N ARG A 439 10.36 18.75 -16.23
CA ARG A 439 11.80 18.72 -15.92
C ARG A 439 12.11 18.01 -14.59
N MET A 440 11.22 18.08 -13.61
CA MET A 440 11.43 17.44 -12.30
C MET A 440 11.40 15.92 -12.36
N TYR A 441 10.70 15.34 -13.36
CA TYR A 441 10.49 13.90 -13.52
C TYR A 441 11.39 13.28 -14.59
N LEU A 442 12.04 14.11 -15.40
CA LEU A 442 12.96 13.67 -16.45
C LEU A 442 14.41 13.59 -15.97
N TYR A 443 14.68 13.86 -14.69
CA TYR A 443 16.03 14.00 -14.13
C TYR A 443 16.68 12.65 -13.78
#